data_AF-A0A6G8D7Y1-F1
#
_entry.id   AF-A0A6G8D7Y1-F1
#
_cell.length_a   1.000
_cell.length_b   1.000
_cell.length_c   1.000
_cell.angle_alpha   90.00
_cell.angle_beta   90.00
_cell.angle_gamma   90.00
#
_symmetry.space_group_name_H-M   'P 1'
#
loop_
_entity.id
_entity.type
_entity.pdbx_description
1 polymer ?
#
loop_
_entity_poly.entity_id
_entity_poly.type
_entity_poly.pdbx_seq_one_letter_code
_entity_poly.pdbx_strand_id
1 'polypeptide(L)' 'MKFTVVLEDETVGYIDSESLNGKHVDDCIGQVVKVHLHDENGNQIEASGRLVEVLEESEF' A
#
# COMPACT_ATOMS: atom_id res chain seq x y z
N MET A 1 -10.41 -4.42 4.47
CA MET A 1 -9.72 -3.23 5.02
C MET A 1 -8.72 -2.75 3.99
N LYS A 2 -8.63 -1.44 3.77
CA LYS A 2 -7.63 -0.85 2.88
C LYS A 2 -6.70 0.03 3.69
N PHE A 3 -5.40 -0.08 3.41
CA PHE A 3 -4.37 0.68 4.08
C PHE A 3 -3.72 1.62 3.09
N THR A 4 -3.85 2.92 3.30
CA THR A 4 -3.11 3.92 2.53
C THR A 4 -1.68 3.95 3.04
N VAL A 5 -0.71 3.79 2.15
CA VAL A 5 0.71 3.65 2.48
C VAL A 5 1.60 4.49 1.56
N VAL A 6 2.80 4.79 2.06
CA VAL A 6 3.85 5.51 1.32
C VAL A 6 5.04 4.59 1.12
N LEU A 7 5.53 4.56 -0.12
CA LEU A 7 6.76 3.87 -0.50
C LEU A 7 7.98 4.78 -0.37
N GLU A 8 9.18 4.20 -0.31
CA GLU A 8 10.46 4.92 -0.20
C GLU A 8 10.68 5.95 -1.33
N ASP A 9 10.08 5.72 -2.50
CA ASP A 9 10.11 6.65 -3.64
C ASP A 9 9.02 7.74 -3.59
N GLU A 10 8.38 7.93 -2.43
CA GLU A 10 7.28 8.87 -2.19
C GLU A 10 5.97 8.52 -2.91
N THR A 11 5.88 7.35 -3.57
CA THR A 11 4.62 6.84 -4.13
C THR A 11 3.63 6.53 -3.02
N VAL A 12 2.44 7.12 -3.14
CA VAL A 12 1.29 6.83 -2.28
C VAL A 12 0.35 5.86 -2.98
N GLY A 13 0.06 4.74 -2.32
CA GLY A 13 -0.86 3.72 -2.83
C GLY A 13 -1.68 3.11 -1.70
N TYR A 14 -2.47 2.09 -2.03
CA TYR A 14 -3.24 1.33 -1.04
C TYR A 14 -2.94 -0.16 -1.11
N ILE A 15 -2.96 -0.82 0.05
CA ILE A 15 -2.84 -2.27 0.19
C ILE A 15 -4.14 -2.81 0.78
N ASP A 16 -4.68 -3.85 0.18
CA ASP A 16 -5.82 -4.56 0.74
C ASP A 16 -5.35 -5.51 1.85
N SER A 17 -6.10 -5.57 2.95
CA SER A 17 -5.79 -6.46 4.09
C SER A 17 -5.67 -7.92 3.70
N GLU A 18 -6.36 -8.34 2.64
CA GLU A 18 -6.29 -9.68 2.08
C GLU A 18 -4.89 -10.00 1.52
N SER A 19 -4.18 -9.00 1.01
CA SER A 19 -2.82 -9.14 0.49
C SER A 19 -1.76 -9.30 1.58
N LEU A 20 -2.09 -8.95 2.84
CA LEU A 20 -1.16 -9.03 3.97
C LEU A 20 -1.11 -10.42 4.62
N ASN A 21 -1.86 -11.41 4.14
CA ASN A 21 -1.89 -12.78 4.68
C ASN A 21 -2.08 -12.85 6.20
N GLY A 22 -2.89 -11.94 6.76
CA GLY A 22 -3.15 -11.85 8.20
C GLY A 22 -2.08 -11.13 9.02
N LYS A 23 -1.08 -10.52 8.38
CA LYS A 23 -0.13 -9.60 9.04
C LYS A 23 -0.73 -8.19 9.13
N HIS A 24 -0.28 -7.46 10.14
CA HIS A 24 -0.52 -6.01 10.21
C HIS A 24 0.35 -5.28 9.19
N VAL A 25 -0.19 -4.21 8.60
CA VAL A 25 0.53 -3.41 7.59
C VAL A 25 1.81 -2.77 8.16
N ASP A 26 1.82 -2.42 9.45
CA ASP A 26 3.02 -1.91 10.13
C ASP A 26 4.18 -2.91 10.20
N ASP A 27 3.89 -4.21 10.24
CA ASP A 27 4.93 -5.27 10.20
C ASP A 27 5.63 -5.31 8.84
N CYS A 28 4.99 -4.75 7.80
CA CYS A 28 5.56 -4.65 6.46
C CYS A 28 6.49 -3.43 6.29
N ILE A 29 6.59 -2.51 7.26
CA ILE A 29 7.48 -1.34 7.16
C ILE A 29 8.92 -1.82 6.97
N GLY A 30 9.59 -1.25 5.96
CA GLY A 30 10.93 -1.63 5.53
C GLY A 30 10.99 -2.84 4.60
N GLN A 31 9.87 -3.51 4.31
CA GLN A 31 9.78 -4.62 3.35
C GLN A 31 9.31 -4.12 1.98
N VAL A 32 9.63 -4.88 0.94
CA VAL A 32 9.08 -4.63 -0.40
C VAL A 32 7.65 -5.15 -0.44
N VAL A 33 6.71 -4.25 -0.65
CA VAL A 33 5.29 -4.52 -0.77
C VAL A 33 4.81 -4.16 -2.15
N LYS A 34 3.67 -4.73 -2.56
CA LYS A 34 2.96 -4.33 -3.75
C LYS A 34 1.76 -3.49 -3.32
N VAL A 35 1.62 -2.31 -3.91
CA VAL A 35 0.54 -1.36 -3.66
C VAL A 35 -0.28 -1.17 -4.93
N HIS A 36 -1.55 -0.85 -4.76
CA HIS A 36 -2.45 -0.43 -5.81
C HIS A 36 -2.52 1.11 -5.85
N LEU A 37 -2.57 1.68 -7.04
CA LEU A 37 -2.71 3.12 -7.28
C LEU A 37 -3.47 3.34 -8.58
N HIS A 38 -3.85 4.58 -8.86
CA HIS A 38 -4.50 4.95 -10.11
C HIS A 38 -3.52 5.74 -10.98
N ASP A 39 -3.44 5.40 -12.27
CA ASP A 39 -2.71 6.21 -13.25
C ASP A 39 -3.46 7.51 -13.58
N GLU A 40 -2.86 8.40 -14.39
CA GLU A 40 -3.43 9.68 -14.78
C GLU A 40 -4.80 9.56 -15.49
N ASN A 41 -5.09 8.41 -16.10
CA ASN A 41 -6.36 8.11 -16.75
C ASN A 41 -7.38 7.45 -15.80
N GLY A 42 -7.02 7.25 -14.52
CA GLY A 42 -7.86 6.62 -13.52
C GLY A 42 -7.92 5.09 -13.60
N ASN A 43 -7.08 4.42 -14.41
CA ASN A 43 -7.02 2.96 -14.35
C ASN A 43 -6.22 2.53 -13.15
N GLN A 44 -6.65 1.41 -12.54
CA GLN A 44 -5.92 0.80 -11.46
C GLN A 44 -4.64 0.16 -12.01
N ILE A 45 -3.51 0.54 -11.43
CA ILE A 45 -2.20 -0.05 -11.68
C ILE A 45 -1.59 -0.53 -10.36
N GLU A 46 -0.54 -1.34 -10.45
CA GLU A 46 0.20 -1.85 -9.30
C GLU A 46 1.62 -1.32 -9.35
N ALA A 47 2.15 -0.89 -8.20
CA ALA A 47 3.58 -0.60 -8.02
C ALA A 47 4.16 -1.48 -6.93
N SER A 48 5.45 -1.76 -7.02
CA SER A 48 6.18 -2.45 -5.96
C SER A 48 7.29 -1.55 -5.47
N GLY A 49 7.38 -1.39 -4.15
CA GLY A 49 8.40 -0.57 -3.54
C GLY A 49 8.52 -0.88 -2.06
N ARG A 50 9.51 -0.26 -1.43
CA ARG A 50 9.75 -0.46 0.00
C ARG A 50 8.76 0.37 0.80
N LEU A 51 7.97 -0.26 1.65
CA LEU A 51 7.04 0.44 2.53
C LEU A 51 7.84 1.27 3.55
N VAL A 52 7.54 2.57 3.67
CA VAL A 52 8.17 3.43 4.68
C VAL A 52 7.19 3.96 5.70
N GLU A 53 5.93 4.15 5.33
CA GLU A 53 4.92 4.74 6.20
C GLU A 53 3.51 4.25 5.88
N VAL A 54 2.66 4.18 6.91
CA VAL A 54 1.23 3.86 6.80
C VAL A 54 0.47 5.12 7.23
N LEU A 55 -0.41 5.63 6.37
CA LEU A 55 -1.12 6.90 6.59
C LEU A 55 -2.50 6.70 7.21
N GLU A 56 -3.30 5.80 6.65
CA GLU A 56 -4.69 5.64 7.05
C GLU A 56 -5.16 4.19 6.91
N GLU A 57 -5.87 3.71 7.93
CA GLU A 57 -6.61 2.46 7.92
C GLU A 57 -8.07 2.77 7.61
N SER A 58 -8.59 2.28 6.48
CA SER A 58 -9.97 2.50 6.05
C SER A 58 -10.75 1.18 6.08
N GLU A 59 -11.77 1.13 6.94
CA GLU A 59 -12.78 0.07 7.05
C GLU A 59 -13.98 0.40 6.14
N PHE A 60 -13.81 0.25 4.82
CA PHE A 60 -14.94 0.23 3.89
C PHE A 60 -15.35 -1.19 3.54
#